data_AF-A0A6B3FWH4-F1
#
_entry.id   AF-A0A6B3FWH4-F1
#
_cell.length_a   1.000
_cell.length_b   1.000
_cell.length_c   1.000
_cell.angle_alpha   90.00
_cell.angle_beta   90.00
_cell.angle_gamma   90.00
#
_symmetry.space_group_name_H-M   'P 1'
#
loop_
_entity.id
_entity.type
_entity.pdbx_description
1 polymer ?
#
loop_
_entity_poly.entity_id
_entity_poly.type
_entity_poly.pdbx_seq_one_letter_code
_entity_poly.pdbx_strand_id
1 'polypeptide(L)'
;DMVREAGTAALADAGVRYDQVEQVPAGYCFQASTAGQRAVYELGLTGIPVYNVNNNCATGSTALMLARQFVEGGSSDCVLAVGF
;
A
#
# COMPACT_ATOMS: atom_id res chain seq x y z
N ASP A 1 -3.18 11.68 -6.39
CA ASP A 1 -2.82 11.48 -7.82
C ASP A 1 -2.01 10.21 -8.11
N MET A 2 -0.69 10.18 -7.90
CA MET A 2 0.14 9.02 -8.32
C MET A 2 -0.34 7.68 -7.75
N VAL A 3 -0.65 7.62 -6.44
CA VAL A 3 -1.16 6.40 -5.79
C VAL A 3 -2.56 6.04 -6.27
N ARG A 4 -3.44 7.02 -6.52
CA ARG A 4 -4.77 6.74 -7.07
C ARG A 4 -4.68 6.09 -8.44
N GLU A 5 -3.82 6.63 -9.32
CA GLU A 5 -3.62 6.08 -10.66
C GLU A 5 -3.00 4.67 -10.61
N ALA A 6 -1.81 4.55 -10.01
CA ALA A 6 -1.08 3.27 -9.97
C ALA A 6 -1.82 2.21 -9.15
N GLY A 7 -2.40 2.59 -8.01
CA GLY A 7 -3.15 1.70 -7.13
C GLY A 7 -4.45 1.21 -7.79
N THR A 8 -5.20 2.09 -8.46
CA THR A 8 -6.41 1.68 -9.21
C THR A 8 -6.06 0.74 -10.36
N ALA A 9 -4.98 1.01 -11.08
CA ALA A 9 -4.50 0.15 -12.16
C ALA A 9 -4.11 -1.24 -11.63
N ALA A 10 -3.38 -1.32 -10.52
CA ALA A 10 -2.99 -2.58 -9.89
C ALA A 10 -4.20 -3.39 -9.38
N LEU A 11 -5.18 -2.73 -8.76
CA LEU A 11 -6.42 -3.36 -8.32
C LEU A 11 -7.24 -3.90 -9.50
N ALA A 12 -7.34 -3.13 -10.58
CA ALA A 12 -8.05 -3.54 -11.79
C ALA A 12 -7.38 -4.73 -12.48
N ASP A 13 -6.05 -4.72 -12.60
CA ASP A 13 -5.26 -5.83 -13.16
C ASP A 13 -5.44 -7.12 -12.34
N ALA A 14 -5.45 -6.99 -11.00
CA ALA A 14 -5.68 -8.10 -10.10
C ALA A 14 -7.15 -8.58 -10.05
N GLY A 15 -8.10 -7.81 -10.58
CA GLY A 15 -9.54 -8.09 -10.43
C GLY A 15 -10.03 -7.99 -8.98
N VAL A 16 -9.32 -7.22 -8.13
CA VAL A 16 -9.59 -7.08 -6.70
C VAL A 16 -10.19 -5.71 -6.42
N ARG A 17 -11.24 -5.68 -5.61
CA ARG A 17 -11.80 -4.41 -5.12
C ARG A 17 -11.01 -3.94 -3.90
N TYR A 18 -10.92 -2.62 -3.73
CA TYR A 18 -10.16 -2.04 -2.61
C TYR A 18 -10.72 -2.42 -1.22
N ASP A 19 -12.01 -2.73 -1.10
CA ASP A 19 -12.64 -3.21 0.14
C ASP A 19 -12.17 -4.61 0.57
N GLN A 20 -11.46 -5.33 -0.30
CA GLN A 20 -10.84 -6.62 0.00
C GLN A 20 -9.39 -6.50 0.49
N VAL A 21 -8.77 -5.33 0.33
CA VAL A 21 -7.40 -5.08 0.83
C VAL A 21 -7.47 -4.95 2.34
N GLU A 22 -6.60 -5.66 3.06
CA GLU A 22 -6.64 -5.73 4.52
C GLU A 22 -5.56 -4.88 5.18
N GLN A 23 -4.45 -4.62 4.49
CA GLN A 23 -3.34 -3.81 4.97
C GLN A 23 -2.62 -3.11 3.81
N VAL A 24 -1.96 -1.97 4.09
CA VAL A 24 -1.23 -1.19 3.07
C VAL A 24 0.13 -0.71 3.57
N PRO A 25 1.25 -1.34 3.18
CA PRO A 25 2.56 -0.73 3.27
C PRO A 25 2.75 0.31 2.16
N ALA A 26 2.82 1.59 2.55
CA ALA A 26 3.00 2.75 1.70
C ALA A 26 4.43 3.29 1.83
N GLY A 27 5.21 3.14 0.75
CA GLY A 27 6.59 3.56 0.68
C GLY A 27 6.78 4.96 0.09
N TYR A 28 7.50 5.83 0.80
CA TYR A 28 7.96 7.13 0.27
C TYR A 28 9.22 7.60 1.00
N CYS A 29 10.08 8.37 0.32
CA CYS A 29 11.29 8.94 0.95
C CYS A 29 11.10 10.38 1.45
N PHE A 30 10.36 11.19 0.70
CA PHE A 30 10.34 12.65 0.89
C PHE A 30 8.92 13.17 1.02
N GLN A 31 8.21 12.73 2.06
CA GLN A 31 6.88 13.24 2.40
C GLN A 31 6.74 13.43 3.90
N ALA A 32 5.72 14.19 4.30
CA ALA A 32 5.37 14.33 5.71
C ALA A 32 4.92 13.00 6.31
N SER A 33 4.89 12.92 7.64
CA SER A 33 4.26 11.80 8.34
C SER A 33 2.83 11.60 7.85
N THR A 34 2.39 10.35 7.77
CA THR A 34 1.04 9.93 7.34
C THR A 34 0.69 10.20 5.87
N ALA A 35 1.68 10.43 5.00
CA ALA A 35 1.43 10.63 3.57
C ALA A 35 0.82 9.39 2.90
N GLY A 36 1.12 8.18 3.40
CA GLY A 36 0.52 6.93 2.94
C GLY A 36 -0.99 6.90 3.15
N GLN A 37 -1.48 7.29 4.33
CA GLN A 37 -2.92 7.41 4.60
C GLN A 37 -3.57 8.36 3.60
N ARG A 38 -3.03 9.58 3.47
CA ARG A 38 -3.54 10.58 2.53
C ARG A 38 -3.61 10.03 1.10
N ALA A 39 -2.56 9.35 0.66
CA ALA A 39 -2.47 8.84 -0.71
C ALA A 39 -3.46 7.69 -0.97
N VAL A 40 -3.67 6.83 0.01
CA VAL A 40 -4.51 5.64 -0.08
C VAL A 40 -6.00 5.95 0.13
N TYR A 41 -6.34 7.04 0.82
CA TYR A 41 -7.73 7.51 0.94
C TYR A 41 -8.41 7.80 -0.40
N GLU A 42 -7.63 8.11 -1.44
CA GLU A 42 -8.14 8.28 -2.81
C GLU A 42 -8.57 6.94 -3.44
N LEU A 43 -8.16 5.80 -2.90
CA LEU A 43 -8.60 4.45 -3.30
C LEU A 43 -9.83 3.99 -2.50
N GLY A 44 -9.94 4.42 -1.23
CA GLY A 44 -11.10 4.21 -0.39
C GLY A 44 -10.85 4.41 1.11
N LEU A 45 -11.92 4.54 1.89
CA LEU A 45 -11.90 4.79 3.34
C LEU A 45 -12.38 3.56 4.12
N THR A 46 -11.61 2.47 4.06
CA THR A 46 -11.98 1.16 4.64
C THR A 46 -11.56 0.98 6.10
N GLY A 47 -10.74 1.91 6.65
CA GLY A 47 -10.25 1.83 8.03
C GLY A 47 -9.10 0.84 8.25
N ILE A 48 -8.56 0.25 7.17
CA ILE A 48 -7.48 -0.73 7.25
C ILE A 48 -6.14 -0.11 7.69
N PRO A 49 -5.26 -0.89 8.35
CA PRO A 49 -3.93 -0.42 8.72
C PRO A 49 -3.09 0.06 7.51
N VAL A 50 -2.48 1.24 7.65
CA VAL A 50 -1.55 1.82 6.67
C VAL A 50 -0.19 2.07 7.32
N TYR A 51 0.86 1.47 6.78
CA TYR A 51 2.23 1.57 7.27
C TYR A 51 3.04 2.52 6.38
N ASN A 52 3.59 3.58 6.95
CA ASN A 52 4.43 4.53 6.21
C ASN A 52 5.88 4.08 6.34
N VAL A 53 6.51 3.69 5.24
CA VAL A 53 7.85 3.08 5.25
C VAL A 53 8.82 3.82 4.35
N ASN A 54 10.09 3.83 4.76
CA ASN A 54 11.17 4.38 3.97
C ASN A 54 12.43 3.52 4.16
N ASN A 55 13.19 3.34 3.08
CA ASN A 55 14.49 2.70 3.04
C ASN A 55 15.28 3.19 1.83
N ASN A 56 15.35 4.52 1.68
CA ASN A 56 15.98 5.19 0.54
C ASN A 56 15.53 4.59 -0.80
N CYS A 57 16.45 4.33 -1.72
CA CYS A 57 16.17 3.76 -3.05
C CYS A 57 15.44 2.41 -3.00
N ALA A 58 15.53 1.66 -1.89
CA ALA A 58 14.90 0.36 -1.73
C ALA A 58 13.48 0.44 -1.12
N THR A 59 12.93 1.64 -0.90
CA THR A 59 11.64 1.85 -0.24
C THR A 59 10.49 1.04 -0.85
N GLY A 60 10.39 0.98 -2.19
CA GLY A 60 9.38 0.17 -2.87
C GLY A 60 9.52 -1.32 -2.56
N SER A 61 10.75 -1.85 -2.62
CA SER A 61 11.04 -3.24 -2.26
C SER A 61 10.78 -3.53 -0.79
N THR A 62 11.02 -2.57 0.11
CA THR A 62 10.66 -2.69 1.53
C THR A 62 9.16 -2.78 1.71
N ALA A 63 8.36 -1.95 1.02
CA ALA A 63 6.90 -2.05 1.07
C ALA A 63 6.40 -3.41 0.55
N LEU A 64 6.96 -3.88 -0.58
CA LEU A 64 6.62 -5.18 -1.16
C LEU A 64 7.02 -6.35 -0.25
N MET A 65 8.19 -6.29 0.36
CA MET A 65 8.67 -7.30 1.31
C MET A 65 7.77 -7.40 2.54
N LEU A 66 7.32 -6.27 3.10
CA LEU A 66 6.35 -6.26 4.19
C LEU A 66 4.99 -6.83 3.77
N ALA A 67 4.51 -6.49 2.57
CA ALA A 67 3.27 -7.06 2.05
C ALA A 67 3.35 -8.59 1.92
N ARG A 68 4.47 -9.10 1.40
CA ARG A 68 4.74 -10.54 1.38
C ARG A 68 4.71 -11.13 2.80
N GLN A 69 5.37 -10.51 3.77
CA GLN A 69 5.40 -11.02 5.14
C GLN A 69 4.01 -11.09 5.79
N PHE A 70 3.14 -10.13 5.51
CA PHE A 70 1.77 -10.16 6.01
C PHE A 70 0.98 -11.35 5.47
N VAL A 71 1.16 -11.65 4.18
CA VAL A 71 0.52 -12.81 3.51
C VAL A 71 1.15 -14.13 3.95
N GLU A 72 2.47 -14.24 3.90
CA GLU A 72 3.22 -15.45 4.30
C GLU A 72 3.01 -15.78 5.78
N GLY A 73 2.85 -14.77 6.63
CA GLY A 73 2.53 -14.92 8.05
C GLY A 73 1.06 -15.21 8.36
N GLY A 74 0.18 -15.24 7.34
CA GLY A 74 -1.26 -15.51 7.51
C GLY A 74 -2.04 -14.40 8.23
N SER A 75 -1.47 -13.19 8.32
CA SER A 75 -2.14 -12.04 8.93
C SER A 75 -3.07 -11.29 7.97
N SER A 76 -2.93 -11.53 6.66
CA SER A 76 -3.80 -11.01 5.60
C SER A 76 -3.78 -11.94 4.40
N ASP A 77 -4.91 -12.11 3.75
CA ASP A 77 -5.05 -12.77 2.45
C ASP A 77 -4.82 -11.80 1.29
N CYS A 78 -5.07 -10.50 1.48
CA CYS A 78 -4.89 -9.49 0.44
C CYS A 78 -4.25 -8.19 0.97
N VAL A 79 -3.14 -7.79 0.36
CA VAL A 79 -2.36 -6.61 0.77
C VAL A 79 -1.97 -5.80 -0.46
N LEU A 80 -2.12 -4.48 -0.38
CA LEU A 80 -1.69 -3.56 -1.43
C LEU A 80 -0.41 -2.85 -1.00
N ALA A 81 0.70 -3.10 -1.69
CA ALA A 81 1.92 -2.31 -1.53
C ALA A 81 1.92 -1.14 -2.52
N VAL A 82 2.20 0.08 -2.06
CA VAL A 82 2.30 1.27 -2.91
C VAL A 82 3.60 2.02 -2.67
N GLY A 83 4.13 2.67 -3.71
CA GLY A 83 5.34 3.51 -3.63
C GLY A 83 5.16 4.80 -4.42
N PHE A 84 5.63 5.93 -3.87
CA PHE A 84 5.51 7.25 -4.50
C PHE A 84 6.53 8.28 -4.00
#